data_AF-A0A5N7IM08-F1
#
_entry.id   AF-A0A5N7IM08-F1
#
_cell.length_a   1.000
_cell.length_b   1.000
_cell.length_c   1.000
_cell.angle_alpha   90.00
_cell.angle_beta   90.00
_cell.angle_gamma   90.00
#
_symmetry.space_group_name_H-M   'P 1'
#
loop_
_entity.id
_entity.type
_entity.pdbx_description
1 polymer ?
#
loop_
_entity_poly.entity_id
_entity_poly.type
_entity_poly.pdbx_seq_one_letter_code
_entity_poly.pdbx_strand_id
1 'polypeptide(L)'
;MEPRFEAADLIIFLDINRFICLTSVIKRNGKKRSDTLQYHDEKFNKDFFHFCKGIWNYSKTRKHTMISLHKKSPDKAFFIIDSRRKMNKLLRQWKDEKN
;
A
#
# COMPACT_ATOMS: atom_id res chain seq x y z
N MET A 1 4.13 -0.71 15.63
CA MET A 1 2.88 -0.65 14.85
C MET A 1 1.70 -0.35 15.77
N GLU A 2 1.54 -1.08 16.87
CA GLU A 2 0.49 -0.85 17.88
C GLU A 2 0.36 0.63 18.32
N PRO A 3 1.44 1.38 18.71
CA PRO A 3 1.28 2.77 19.15
C PRO A 3 0.79 3.72 18.05
N ARG A 4 1.16 3.43 16.79
CA ARG A 4 0.69 4.21 15.62
C ARG A 4 -0.77 3.91 15.31
N PHE A 5 -1.22 2.69 15.59
CA PHE A 5 -2.61 2.27 15.40
C PHE A 5 -3.51 2.88 16.48
N GLU A 6 -3.07 2.87 17.74
CA GLU A 6 -3.74 3.50 18.88
C GLU A 6 -3.84 5.03 18.77
N ALA A 7 -2.84 5.70 18.19
CA ALA A 7 -2.89 7.15 17.98
C ALA A 7 -3.69 7.59 16.74
N ALA A 8 -4.05 6.67 15.84
CA ALA A 8 -4.74 7.03 14.60
C ALA A 8 -6.26 7.17 14.79
N ASP A 9 -6.86 8.26 14.31
CA ASP A 9 -8.31 8.44 14.24
C ASP A 9 -8.94 7.64 13.09
N LEU A 10 -8.19 7.51 11.99
CA LEU A 10 -8.60 6.81 10.77
C LEU A 10 -7.48 5.88 10.29
N ILE A 11 -7.85 4.65 9.98
CA ILE A 11 -6.97 3.67 9.35
C ILE A 11 -7.45 3.40 7.92
N ILE A 12 -6.59 3.69 6.94
CA ILE A 12 -6.83 3.35 5.53
C ILE A 12 -6.02 2.11 5.19
N PHE A 13 -6.70 0.98 4.99
CA PHE A 13 -6.08 -0.27 4.62
C PHE A 13 -6.13 -0.51 3.11
N LEU A 14 -4.97 -0.53 2.47
CA LEU A 14 -4.82 -0.83 1.05
C LEU A 14 -4.65 -2.34 0.83
N ASP A 15 -5.77 -3.06 0.69
CA ASP A 15 -5.82 -4.50 0.42
C ASP A 15 -5.78 -4.81 -1.08
N ILE A 16 -4.85 -4.18 -1.80
CA ILE A 16 -4.72 -4.35 -3.24
C ILE A 16 -4.16 -5.75 -3.55
N ASN A 17 -4.73 -6.41 -4.56
CA ASN A 17 -4.26 -7.72 -5.01
C ASN A 17 -2.74 -7.73 -5.30
N ARG A 18 -2.01 -8.70 -4.72
CA ARG A 18 -0.55 -8.83 -4.82
C ARG A 18 -0.02 -8.86 -6.26
N PHE A 19 -0.77 -9.43 -7.20
CA PHE A 19 -0.38 -9.46 -8.62
C PHE A 19 -0.39 -8.05 -9.21
N ILE A 20 -1.39 -7.24 -8.84
CA ILE A 20 -1.44 -5.83 -9.20
C ILE A 20 -0.26 -5.09 -8.56
N CYS A 21 0.05 -5.34 -7.29
CA CYS A 21 1.20 -4.72 -6.63
C CYS A 21 2.52 -5.06 -7.33
N LEU A 22 2.78 -6.34 -7.63
CA LEU A 22 3.99 -6.79 -8.31
C LEU A 22 4.14 -6.22 -9.71
N THR A 23 3.08 -6.29 -10.52
CA THR A 23 3.09 -5.69 -11.87
C THR A 23 3.34 -4.18 -11.80
N SER A 24 2.87 -3.50 -10.76
CA SER A 24 3.10 -2.06 -10.56
C SER A 24 4.55 -1.73 -10.21
N VAL A 25 5.17 -2.57 -9.37
CA VAL A 25 6.61 -2.46 -9.04
C VAL A 25 7.44 -2.63 -10.31
N ILE A 26 7.19 -3.71 -11.08
CA ILE A 26 7.92 -3.99 -12.32
C ILE A 26 7.74 -2.86 -13.34
N LYS A 27 6.51 -2.34 -13.51
CA LYS A 27 6.22 -1.22 -14.44
C LYS A 27 6.87 0.11 -14.04
N ARG A 28 7.21 0.28 -12.77
CA ARG A 28 7.86 1.48 -12.25
C ARG A 28 9.38 1.36 -12.26
N ASN A 29 9.90 0.14 -12.19
CA ASN A 29 11.33 -0.13 -12.18
C ASN A 29 12.00 0.50 -13.42
N GLY A 30 12.99 1.36 -13.19
CA GLY A 30 13.73 2.05 -14.25
C GLY A 30 13.09 3.35 -14.77
N LYS A 31 11.93 3.77 -14.26
CA LYS A 31 11.39 5.10 -14.54
C LYS A 31 11.99 6.11 -13.56
N LYS A 32 12.99 6.88 -14.03
CA LYS A 32 13.54 8.01 -13.27
C LYS A 32 12.44 9.01 -12.98
N ARG A 33 12.26 9.35 -11.71
CA ARG A 33 11.38 10.45 -11.31
C ARG A 33 12.25 11.67 -11.04
N SER A 34 11.68 12.86 -11.16
CA SER A 34 12.39 14.12 -10.87
C SER A 34 12.86 14.22 -9.41
N ASP A 35 12.22 13.47 -8.51
CA ASP A 35 12.56 13.32 -7.10
C ASP A 35 13.55 12.16 -6.82
N THR A 36 13.97 11.39 -7.82
CA THR A 36 14.93 10.30 -7.65
C THR A 36 16.36 10.82 -7.77
N LEU A 37 17.13 10.74 -6.68
CA LEU A 37 18.56 11.05 -6.69
C LEU A 37 19.28 10.23 -7.78
N GLN A 38 20.12 10.87 -8.59
CA GLN A 38 20.79 10.25 -9.74
C GLN A 38 21.57 8.96 -9.42
N TYR A 39 21.99 8.77 -8.17
CA TYR A 39 22.75 7.59 -7.74
C TYR A 39 21.88 6.39 -7.36
N HIS A 40 20.55 6.54 -7.37
CA HIS A 40 19.61 5.48 -7.02
C HIS A 40 19.06 4.80 -8.28
N ASP A 41 19.92 4.03 -8.94
CA ASP A 41 19.48 3.15 -10.02
C ASP A 41 18.77 1.93 -9.43
N GLU A 42 17.46 1.83 -9.67
CA GLU A 42 16.66 0.66 -9.33
C GLU A 42 17.08 -0.53 -10.22
N LYS A 43 18.03 -1.33 -9.73
CA LYS A 43 18.53 -2.53 -10.42
C LYS A 43 17.72 -3.76 -10.01
N PHE A 44 17.60 -4.71 -10.93
CA PHE A 44 17.10 -6.07 -10.65
C PHE A 44 18.15 -6.88 -9.88
N ASN A 45 18.48 -6.43 -8.67
CA ASN A 45 19.44 -7.07 -7.78
C ASN A 45 18.73 -8.02 -6.80
N LYS A 46 19.50 -8.69 -5.94
CA LYS A 46 18.95 -9.58 -4.91
C LYS A 46 17.91 -8.88 -4.03
N ASP A 47 18.13 -7.61 -3.67
CA ASP A 47 17.21 -6.84 -2.83
C ASP A 47 15.84 -6.63 -3.51
N PHE A 48 15.83 -6.39 -4.83
CA PHE A 48 14.61 -6.32 -5.62
C PHE A 48 13.82 -7.64 -5.57
N PHE A 49 14.51 -8.77 -5.71
CA PHE A 49 13.87 -10.09 -5.60
C PHE A 49 13.36 -10.36 -4.18
N HIS A 50 14.11 -9.99 -3.14
CA HIS A 50 13.66 -10.07 -1.74
C HIS A 50 12.41 -9.21 -1.50
N PHE A 51 12.37 -8.01 -2.04
CA PHE A 51 11.21 -7.13 -1.98
C PHE A 51 9.99 -7.74 -2.67
N CYS A 52 10.14 -8.25 -3.89
CA CYS A 52 9.07 -8.93 -4.62
C CYS A 52 8.55 -10.16 -3.86
N LYS A 53 9.45 -10.96 -3.27
CA LYS A 53 9.10 -12.10 -2.41
C LYS A 53 8.33 -11.64 -1.16
N GLY A 54 8.70 -10.49 -0.60
CA GLY A 54 7.96 -9.84 0.48
C GLY A 54 6.52 -9.49 0.09
N ILE A 55 6.32 -8.87 -1.08
CA ILE A 55 4.98 -8.54 -1.61
C ILE A 55 4.17 -9.81 -1.84
N TRP A 56 4.77 -10.85 -2.42
CA TRP A 56 4.09 -12.12 -2.68
C TRP A 56 3.53 -12.76 -1.39
N ASN A 57 4.32 -12.72 -0.32
CA ASN A 57 3.98 -13.28 0.99
C ASN A 57 3.18 -12.33 1.90
N TYR A 58 2.93 -11.09 1.46
CA TYR A 58 2.24 -10.07 2.24
C TYR A 58 0.84 -10.51 2.69
N SER A 59 0.06 -11.11 1.78
CA SER A 59 -1.32 -11.52 2.10
C SER A 59 -1.37 -12.64 3.15
N LYS A 60 -0.31 -13.43 3.28
CA LYS A 60 -0.23 -14.55 4.24
C LYS A 60 0.20 -14.12 5.63
N THR A 61 0.83 -12.95 5.74
CA THR A 61 1.48 -12.50 6.98
C THR A 61 0.82 -11.23 7.51
N ARG A 62 0.93 -10.13 6.77
CA ARG A 62 0.59 -8.78 7.26
C ARG A 62 -0.91 -8.47 7.20
N LYS A 63 -1.66 -9.11 6.30
CA LYS A 63 -3.12 -8.95 6.22
C LYS A 63 -3.81 -9.42 7.51
N HIS A 64 -3.42 -10.58 8.03
CA HIS A 64 -3.98 -11.11 9.27
C HIS A 64 -3.68 -10.19 10.47
N THR A 65 -2.47 -9.65 10.56
CA THR A 65 -2.10 -8.67 11.59
C THR A 65 -2.96 -7.42 11.53
N MET A 66 -3.22 -6.87 10.34
CA MET A 66 -4.06 -5.68 10.23
C MET A 66 -5.51 -5.94 10.66
N ILE A 67 -6.06 -7.09 10.28
CA ILE A 67 -7.41 -7.51 10.70
C ILE A 67 -7.48 -7.73 12.21
N SER A 68 -6.45 -8.33 12.82
CA SER A 68 -6.41 -8.53 14.26
C SER A 68 -6.32 -7.21 15.02
N LEU A 69 -5.55 -6.24 14.50
CA LEU A 69 -5.46 -4.90 15.07
C LEU A 69 -6.81 -4.18 15.05
N HIS A 70 -7.52 -4.25 13.93
CA HIS A 70 -8.87 -3.68 13.84
C HIS A 70 -9.84 -4.31 14.84
N LYS A 71 -9.79 -5.64 15.03
CA LYS A 71 -10.62 -6.32 16.03
C LYS A 71 -10.35 -5.88 17.47
N LYS A 72 -9.12 -5.47 17.80
CA LYS A 72 -8.75 -4.97 19.14
C LYS A 72 -9.24 -3.55 19.40
N SER A 73 -9.57 -2.78 18.35
CA SER A 73 -10.02 -1.39 18.46
C SER A 73 -11.18 -1.14 17.49
N PRO A 74 -12.36 -1.71 17.77
CA PRO A 74 -13.53 -1.61 16.89
C PRO A 74 -14.03 -0.17 16.74
N ASP A 75 -13.74 0.70 17.71
CA ASP A 75 -14.19 2.09 17.74
C ASP A 75 -13.46 3.00 16.73
N LYS A 76 -12.36 2.52 16.14
CA LYS A 76 -11.59 3.28 15.16
C LYS A 76 -12.17 3.14 13.76
N ALA A 77 -12.25 4.26 13.05
CA ALA A 77 -12.65 4.26 11.65
C ALA A 77 -11.65 3.45 10.82
N PHE A 78 -12.16 2.44 10.09
CA PHE A 78 -11.35 1.53 9.30
C PHE A 78 -11.88 1.43 7.86
N PHE A 79 -11.12 1.94 6.91
CA PHE A 79 -11.52 1.99 5.50
C PHE A 79 -10.66 1.09 4.62
N ILE A 80 -11.28 0.14 3.93
CA ILE A 80 -10.58 -0.82 3.07
C ILE A 80 -10.67 -0.40 1.60
N ILE A 81 -9.52 -0.31 0.94
CA ILE A 81 -9.41 -0.11 -0.51
C ILE A 81 -8.73 -1.34 -1.11
N ASP A 82 -9.52 -2.14 -1.84
CA ASP A 82 -9.12 -3.42 -2.40
C ASP A 82 -8.74 -3.36 -3.89
N SER A 83 -9.06 -2.26 -4.55
CA SER A 83 -8.97 -2.15 -5.99
C SER A 83 -8.62 -0.73 -6.44
N ARG A 84 -7.89 -0.66 -7.56
CA ARG A 84 -7.59 0.62 -8.23
C ARG A 84 -8.86 1.37 -8.62
N ARG A 85 -9.94 0.66 -8.96
CA ARG A 85 -11.24 1.27 -9.28
C ARG A 85 -11.82 2.00 -8.07
N LYS A 86 -11.84 1.35 -6.90
CA LYS A 86 -12.33 1.97 -5.66
C LYS A 86 -11.48 3.18 -5.27
N MET A 87 -10.15 3.05 -5.37
CA MET A 87 -9.22 4.17 -5.16
C MET A 87 -9.52 5.34 -6.11
N ASN A 88 -9.62 5.09 -7.42
CA ASN A 88 -9.86 6.14 -8.40
C ASN A 88 -11.23 6.80 -8.25
N LYS A 89 -12.25 6.04 -7.82
CA LYS A 89 -13.57 6.60 -7.50
C LYS A 89 -13.46 7.60 -6.34
N LEU A 90 -12.79 7.21 -5.25
CA LEU A 90 -12.56 8.07 -4.10
C LEU A 90 -11.79 9.34 -4.48
N LEU A 91 -10.71 9.19 -5.24
CA LEU A 91 -9.89 10.33 -5.70
C LEU A 91 -10.66 11.30 -6.59
N ARG A 92 -11.61 10.80 -7.40
CA ARG A 92 -12.49 11.66 -8.22
C ARG A 92 -13.45 12.44 -7.33
N GLN A 93 -14.14 11.76 -6.40
CA GLN A 93 -15.04 12.41 -5.44
C GLN A 93 -14.33 13.52 -4.67
N TRP A 94 -13.12 13.25 -4.15
CA TRP A 94 -12.31 14.26 -3.45
C TRP A 94 -11.88 15.44 -4.31
N LYS A 95 -11.67 15.22 -5.62
CA LYS A 95 -11.33 16.31 -6.54
C LYS A 95 -12.56 17.20 -6.78
N ASP A 96 -13.73 16.59 -6.93
CA ASP A 96 -14.98 17.29 -7.21
C ASP A 96 -15.49 18.07 -5.97
N GLU A 97 -15.23 17.58 -4.75
CA GLU A 97 -15.52 18.30 -3.49
C GLU A 97 -14.61 19.52 -3.24
N LYS A 98 -13.47 19.59 -3.92
CA LYS A 98 -12.50 20.69 -3.79
C LYS A 98 -12.73 21.83 -4.79
N ASN A 99 -13.58 21.62 -5.79
CA ASN A 99 -14.00 22.63 -6.77
C ASN A 99 -15.32 23.26 -6.33
#